data_AF-A0A1G8T0V4-F1
#
_entry.id   AF-A0A1G8T0V4-F1
#
_cell.length_a   1.000
_cell.length_b   1.000
_cell.length_c   1.000
_cell.angle_alpha   90.00
_cell.angle_beta   90.00
_cell.angle_gamma   90.00
#
_symmetry.space_group_name_H-M   'P 1'
#
loop_
_entity.id
_entity.type
_entity.pdbx_description
1 polymer ?
#
loop_
_entity_poly.entity_id
_entity_poly.type
_entity_poly.pdbx_seq_one_letter_code
_entity_poly.pdbx_strand_id
1 'polypeptide(L)' 'MAATAIRDRLYDYIRYADEKKVKAIYTMVEEEINEQINLWEDKDFLKEIDMRLDEYESGIVKTSTWEEVKQKAKLAKKG' A
#
# COMPACT_ATOMS: atom_id res chain seq x y z
N MET A 1 9.44 24.83 -14.39
CA MET A 1 10.15 24.10 -13.32
C MET A 1 9.79 22.63 -13.44
N ALA A 2 10.74 21.71 -13.24
CA ALA A 2 10.42 20.27 -13.24
C ALA A 2 9.54 19.92 -12.02
N ALA A 3 8.65 18.95 -12.15
CA ALA A 3 7.76 18.53 -11.05
C ALA A 3 8.54 18.07 -9.80
N THR A 4 9.72 17.47 -9.99
CA THR A 4 10.65 17.10 -8.92
C THR A 4 11.09 18.31 -8.10
N ALA A 5 11.50 19.39 -8.74
CA ALA A 5 11.92 20.63 -8.07
C ALA A 5 10.78 21.31 -7.28
N ILE A 6 9.53 21.13 -7.70
CA ILE A 6 8.36 21.62 -6.94
C ILE A 6 8.16 20.77 -5.68
N ARG A 7 8.27 19.44 -5.81
CA ARG A 7 8.13 18.50 -4.70
C ARG A 7 9.19 18.72 -3.62
N ASP A 8 10.45 18.87 -4.02
CA ASP A 8 11.55 19.11 -3.09
C ASP A 8 11.34 20.40 -2.29
N ARG A 9 10.90 21.47 -2.95
CA ARG A 9 10.58 22.74 -2.28
C ARG A 9 9.42 22.63 -1.30
N LEU A 10 8.40 21.84 -1.62
CA LEU A 10 7.27 21.61 -0.71
C LEU A 10 7.70 20.83 0.54
N TYR A 11 8.57 19.81 0.39
CA TYR A 11 9.15 19.09 1.53
C TYR A 11 9.95 20.02 2.44
N ASP A 12 10.83 20.84 1.86
CA ASP A 12 11.63 21.80 2.62
C ASP A 12 10.75 22.82 3.35
N TYR A 13 9.71 23.32 2.69
CA TYR A 13 8.78 24.26 3.30
C TYR A 13 8.04 23.66 4.49
N ILE A 14 7.47 22.45 4.35
CA ILE A 14 6.72 21.78 5.42
C ILE A 14 7.61 21.56 6.66
N ARG A 15 8.92 21.30 6.46
CA ARG A 15 9.87 21.06 7.56
C ARG A 15 10.04 22.25 8.51
N TYR A 16 9.89 23.47 8.01
CA TYR A 16 10.11 24.70 8.79
C TYR A 16 8.85 25.55 8.96
N ALA A 17 7.74 25.15 8.35
CA ALA A 17 6.47 25.85 8.47
C ALA A 17 5.95 25.82 9.91
N ASP A 18 5.30 26.89 10.34
CA ASP A 18 4.64 26.93 11.64
C ASP A 18 3.45 25.94 11.68
N GLU A 19 3.10 25.51 12.89
CA GLU A 19 2.07 24.50 13.12
C GLU A 19 0.72 24.87 12.49
N LYS A 20 0.37 26.17 12.48
CA LYS A 20 -0.90 26.63 11.90
C LYS A 20 -0.93 26.41 10.39
N LYS A 21 0.16 26.70 9.68
CA LYS A 21 0.29 26.47 8.23
C LYS A 21 0.33 24.98 7.91
N VAL A 22 1.04 24.17 8.71
CA VAL A 22 1.08 22.72 8.54
C VAL A 22 -0.33 22.13 8.67
N LYS A 23 -1.10 22.52 9.71
CA LYS A 23 -2.49 22.08 9.89
C LYS A 23 -3.38 22.49 8.73
N ALA A 24 -3.28 23.73 8.26
CA ALA A 24 -4.06 24.19 7.12
C ALA A 24 -3.77 23.38 5.85
N ILE A 25 -2.49 23.09 5.57
CA ILE A 25 -2.10 22.23 4.44
C ILE A 25 -2.62 20.82 4.63
N TYR A 26 -2.46 20.22 5.81
CA TYR A 26 -2.97 18.89 6.11
C TYR A 26 -4.47 18.80 5.85
N THR A 27 -5.28 19.72 6.39
CA THR A 27 -6.73 19.75 6.15
C THR A 27 -7.10 19.84 4.66
N MET A 28 -6.30 20.51 3.83
CA MET A 28 -6.57 20.60 2.39
C MET A 28 -6.36 19.28 1.65
N VAL A 29 -5.52 18.38 2.17
CA VAL A 29 -5.16 17.10 1.53
C VAL A 29 -5.49 15.89 2.41
N GLU A 30 -6.18 16.10 3.53
CA GLU A 30 -6.44 15.09 4.55
C GLU A 30 -7.27 13.95 3.97
N GLU A 31 -8.31 14.29 3.21
CA GLU A 31 -9.12 13.32 2.47
C GLU A 31 -8.26 12.52 1.51
N GLU A 32 -7.43 13.14 0.66
CA GLU A 32 -6.55 12.42 -0.29
C GLU A 32 -5.48 11.55 0.40
N ILE A 33 -4.97 11.98 1.56
CA ILE A 33 -4.03 11.20 2.38
C ILE A 33 -4.74 9.98 2.96
N ASN A 34 -5.98 10.15 3.43
CA ASN A 34 -6.78 9.12 4.08
C ASN A 34 -7.60 8.26 3.10
N GLU A 35 -7.76 8.70 1.85
CA GLU A 35 -8.40 8.00 0.72
C GLU A 35 -7.49 6.91 0.13
N GLN A 36 -6.27 6.74 0.64
CA GLN A 36 -5.58 5.48 0.44
C GLN A 36 -6.46 4.38 1.01
N ILE A 37 -6.93 3.47 0.14
CA ILE A 37 -7.78 2.33 0.50
C ILE A 37 -7.28 1.74 1.81
N ASN A 38 -7.99 2.04 2.91
CA ASN A 38 -7.63 1.51 4.20
C ASN A 38 -8.20 0.10 4.26
N LEU A 39 -7.45 -0.85 3.70
CA LEU A 39 -7.82 -2.26 3.66
C LEU A 39 -8.09 -2.84 5.06
N TRP A 40 -7.63 -2.18 6.12
CA TRP A 40 -7.89 -2.54 7.51
C TRP A 40 -9.28 -2.13 8.02
N GLU A 41 -10.01 -1.29 7.28
CA GLU A 41 -11.41 -0.94 7.55
C GLU A 41 -12.39 -1.64 6.58
N ASP A 42 -11.87 -2.25 5.52
CA ASP A 42 -12.65 -3.03 4.56
C ASP A 42 -12.97 -4.42 5.13
N LYS A 43 -14.22 -4.58 5.60
CA LYS A 43 -14.71 -5.83 6.20
C LYS A 43 -14.68 -7.02 5.23
N ASP A 44 -14.93 -6.78 3.95
CA ASP A 44 -14.95 -7.87 2.97
C ASP A 44 -13.52 -8.34 2.67
N PHE A 45 -12.57 -7.40 2.60
CA PHE A 45 -11.14 -7.73 2.51
C PHE A 45 -10.66 -8.50 3.75
N LEU A 46 -10.97 -8.04 4.95
CA LEU A 46 -10.57 -8.72 6.19
C LEU A 46 -11.14 -10.14 6.27
N LYS A 47 -12.42 -10.31 5.90
CA LYS A 47 -13.07 -11.63 5.86
C LYS A 47 -12.39 -12.58 4.88
N GLU A 48 -11.99 -12.10 3.71
CA GLU A 48 -11.24 -12.90 2.73
C GLU A 48 -9.87 -13.33 3.29
N ILE A 49 -9.17 -12.43 3.98
CA ILE A 49 -7.87 -12.75 4.60
C ILE A 49 -8.03 -13.82 5.68
N ASP A 50 -9.01 -13.68 6.58
CA ASP A 50 -9.29 -14.68 7.63
C ASP A 50 -9.61 -16.05 7.01
N MET A 51 -10.49 -16.08 6.01
CA MET A 51 -10.85 -17.32 5.30
C MET A 51 -9.62 -17.99 4.65
N ARG A 52 -8.76 -17.23 3.97
CA ARG A 52 -7.55 -17.78 3.33
C ARG A 52 -6.52 -18.25 4.34
N LEU A 53 -6.44 -17.62 5.51
CA LEU A 53 -5.60 -18.08 6.61
C LEU A 53 -6.11 -19.42 7.15
N ASP A 54 -7.41 -19.54 7.40
CA ASP A 54 -8.03 -20.79 7.86
C ASP A 54 -7.81 -21.93 6.84
N GLU A 55 -7.97 -21.66 5.54
CA GLU A 55 -7.71 -22.64 4.48
C GLU A 55 -6.24 -23.09 4.42
N TYR A 56 -5.32 -22.17 4.71
CA TYR A 56 -3.88 -22.46 4.79
C TYR A 56 -3.56 -23.32 6.02
N GLU A 57 -4.03 -22.93 7.20
CA GLU A 57 -3.78 -23.63 8.46
C GLU A 57 -4.44 -25.02 8.49
N SER A 58 -5.62 -25.15 7.90
CA SER A 58 -6.31 -26.44 7.76
C SER A 58 -5.67 -27.35 6.70
N GLY A 59 -4.78 -26.82 5.86
CA GLY A 59 -4.12 -27.58 4.80
C GLY A 59 -5.03 -27.95 3.62
N ILE A 60 -6.22 -27.36 3.54
CA ILE A 60 -7.19 -27.60 2.46
C ILE A 60 -6.71 -26.96 1.16
N VAL A 61 -6.04 -25.81 1.24
CA VAL A 61 -5.52 -25.11 0.07
C VAL A 61 -4.17 -25.68 -0.36
N LYS A 62 -4.01 -25.89 -1.68
CA LYS A 62 -2.71 -26.23 -2.26
C LYS A 62 -1.79 -25.02 -2.21
N THR A 63 -0.67 -25.17 -1.52
CA THR A 63 0.38 -24.16 -1.49
C THR A 63 1.50 -24.51 -2.47
N SER A 64 2.41 -23.58 -2.70
CA SER A 64 3.64 -23.82 -3.45
C SER A 64 4.81 -23.35 -2.62
N THR A 65 5.88 -24.12 -2.63
CA THR A 65 7.17 -23.69 -2.11
C THR A 65 7.70 -22.49 -2.91
N TRP A 66 8.59 -21.73 -2.29
CA TRP A 66 9.19 -20.57 -2.94
C TRP A 66 9.95 -20.94 -4.22
N GLU A 67 10.55 -22.12 -4.25
CA GLU A 67 11.28 -22.66 -5.38
C GLU A 67 10.33 -23.00 -6.53
N GLU A 68 9.18 -23.62 -6.26
CA GLU A 68 8.15 -23.88 -7.28
C GLU A 68 7.60 -22.58 -7.88
N VAL A 69 7.37 -21.56 -7.04
CA VAL A 69 6.94 -20.23 -7.49
C VAL A 69 7.97 -19.61 -8.43
N LYS A 70 9.26 -19.62 -8.07
CA LYS A 70 10.34 -19.11 -8.93
C LYS A 70 10.43 -19.85 -10.25
N GLN A 71 10.29 -21.18 -10.24
CA GLN A 71 10.33 -21.97 -11.47
C GLN A 71 9.16 -21.63 -12.39
N LYS A 72 7.94 -21.55 -11.86
CA LYS A 72 6.75 -21.14 -12.61
C LYS A 72 6.93 -19.74 -13.23
N ALA A 73 7.44 -18.77 -12.46
CA ALA A 73 7.70 -17.41 -12.97
C ALA A 73 8.72 -17.38 -14.11
N LYS A 74 9.78 -18.20 -14.04
CA LYS A 74 10.78 -18.33 -15.12
C LYS A 74 10.19 -18.97 -16.38
N LEU A 75 9.31 -19.95 -16.23
CA LEU A 75 8.63 -20.59 -17.35
C LEU A 75 7.66 -19.64 -18.05
N ALA A 76 6.90 -18.84 -17.29
CA ALA A 76 5.96 -17.86 -17.83
C ALA A 76 6.62 -16.76 -18.67
N LYS A 77 7.89 -16.41 -18.38
CA LYS A 77 8.65 -15.41 -19.17
C LYS A 77 9.13 -15.94 -20.54
N LYS A 78 9.11 -17.25 -20.76
CA LYS A 78 9.61 -17.89 -21.99
C LYS A 78 8.50 -18.21 -23.01
N GLY A 79 7.24 -17.91 -22.68
CA GLY A 79 6.08 -18.05 -23.55
C GLY A 79 5.72 -16.77 -24.29
#